data_AF-A0A955ZG44-F1
#
_entry.id   AF-A0A955ZG44-F1
#
_cell.length_a   1.000
_cell.length_b   1.000
_cell.length_c   1.000
_cell.angle_alpha   90.00
_cell.angle_beta   90.00
_cell.angle_gamma   90.00
#
_symmetry.space_group_name_H-M   'P 1'
#
loop_
_entity.id
_entity.type
_entity.pdbx_description
1 polymer ?
#
loop_
_entity_poly.entity_id
_entity_poly.type
_entity_poly.pdbx_seq_one_letter_code
_entity_poly.pdbx_strand_id
1 'polypeptide(L)'
;MSAQTGRPGVAAAPPSSRRFDRARIGISRMQNDPNPVWMRELRQAARLGRTPIILAVITGVMALLMCSVGGVASVSTEPAKVGVVLFHVFFSLAFAVVTWVAPAVAASTIASERSGRTWEALLLTGLGAPTIARGKFLASLSYISLYIVMLAPVGVLPFLFGGVTATEVITAFALLFLLGALSVAFGLSISSQFSSSAVAIVVTLLVAIPLSLLLYLLGGVALSFAAHELWPQVPKGPPVWLPTAYARADFGLEYVAFLVVTPLLCVTIPAWFFYEVTVANMASMSDDRSTGIRRWALVSLPAFALASLIPAFAVPSDEWAAVTLSMGVTFLFAVFVAFVFAGEPLGPSRRVQVHWDRTGVGRLRRYLGPGVMRASSLLLMLSLGAIGIQLVAGVLIVMGKGGSSVGDDATRVVSFGLYAAAFLVFVVGFVAWTRARSMSATVPRVLLVGVLFLATLGPWLAMAIAGILTDGSDEALLVASPSPTYVFVLMNAIGKSGSERELALTAAAVCAAGWGFLGAGLMAAAGVRSRRVIASHERSLERVEALLRSEEEPPVETANG
;
A
#
# COMPACT_ATOMS: atom_id res chain seq x y z
N MET A 1 -25.66 -24.18 -19.76
CA MET A 1 -25.90 -22.77 -20.12
C MET A 1 -25.63 -21.90 -18.91
N SER A 2 -25.04 -20.73 -19.11
CA SER A 2 -24.99 -19.68 -18.10
C SER A 2 -26.42 -19.27 -17.75
N ALA A 3 -26.82 -19.45 -16.49
CA ALA A 3 -28.14 -19.00 -16.02
C ALA A 3 -28.32 -17.47 -16.13
N GLN A 4 -27.26 -16.72 -16.42
CA GLN A 4 -27.25 -15.27 -16.43
C GLN A 4 -27.32 -14.64 -17.82
N THR A 5 -26.70 -15.26 -18.83
CA THR A 5 -26.63 -14.74 -20.20
C THR A 5 -27.40 -15.58 -21.21
N GLY A 6 -27.90 -16.76 -20.81
CA GLY A 6 -28.55 -17.72 -21.71
C GLY A 6 -27.59 -18.38 -22.71
N ARG A 7 -26.29 -18.09 -22.65
CA ARG A 7 -25.26 -18.66 -23.54
C ARG A 7 -24.70 -19.98 -22.98
N PRO A 8 -24.09 -20.86 -23.80
CA PRO A 8 -23.35 -22.00 -23.29
C PRO A 8 -22.23 -21.52 -22.35
N GLY A 9 -22.14 -22.09 -21.14
CA GLY A 9 -21.09 -21.72 -20.18
C GLY A 9 -19.72 -22.13 -20.72
N VAL A 10 -18.70 -21.29 -20.54
CA VAL A 10 -17.39 -21.53 -21.15
C VAL A 10 -16.56 -22.47 -20.26
N ALA A 11 -16.35 -23.71 -20.71
CA ALA A 11 -15.54 -24.72 -20.01
C ALA A 11 -14.11 -24.22 -19.70
N ALA A 12 -13.48 -24.77 -18.65
CA ALA A 12 -12.14 -24.37 -18.25
C ALA A 12 -11.13 -24.74 -19.34
N ALA A 13 -10.21 -23.83 -19.65
CA ALA A 13 -9.17 -24.09 -20.62
C ALA A 13 -8.32 -25.28 -20.14
N PRO A 14 -8.07 -26.30 -20.97
CA PRO A 14 -7.20 -27.41 -20.60
C PRO A 14 -5.78 -26.88 -20.30
N PRO A 15 -5.03 -27.53 -19.40
CA PRO A 15 -3.72 -27.05 -18.93
C PRO A 15 -2.67 -26.89 -20.03
N SER A 16 -2.85 -27.55 -21.20
CA SER A 16 -1.99 -27.49 -22.38
C SER A 16 -2.27 -26.33 -23.35
N SER A 17 -3.24 -25.46 -23.07
CA SER A 17 -3.59 -24.34 -23.96
C SER A 17 -2.50 -23.26 -24.04
N ARG A 18 -2.23 -22.75 -25.25
CA ARG A 18 -1.28 -21.66 -25.51
C ARG A 18 -1.72 -20.39 -24.77
N ARG A 19 -0.78 -19.49 -24.44
CA ARG A 19 -1.08 -18.25 -23.68
C ARG A 19 -2.18 -17.40 -24.33
N PHE A 20 -2.21 -17.34 -25.66
CA PHE A 20 -3.25 -16.64 -26.43
C PHE A 20 -4.63 -17.29 -26.31
N ASP A 21 -4.72 -18.62 -26.34
CA ASP A 21 -5.99 -19.34 -26.17
C ASP A 21 -6.55 -19.15 -24.76
N ARG A 22 -5.67 -19.11 -23.73
CA ARG A 22 -6.07 -18.75 -22.37
C ARG A 22 -6.60 -17.33 -22.25
N ALA A 23 -5.96 -16.37 -22.92
CA ALA A 23 -6.44 -14.98 -22.94
C ALA A 23 -7.81 -14.88 -23.64
N ARG A 24 -7.98 -15.54 -24.79
CA ARG A 24 -9.24 -15.56 -25.55
C ARG A 24 -10.37 -16.22 -24.76
N ILE A 25 -10.10 -17.35 -24.10
CA ILE A 25 -11.06 -18.04 -23.22
C ILE A 25 -11.37 -17.19 -21.97
N GLY A 26 -10.40 -16.44 -21.47
CA GLY A 26 -10.60 -15.49 -20.36
C GLY A 26 -11.56 -14.35 -20.73
N ILE A 27 -11.37 -13.75 -21.91
CA ILE A 27 -12.25 -12.68 -22.43
C ILE A 27 -13.66 -13.22 -22.70
N SER A 28 -13.77 -14.41 -23.34
CA SER A 28 -15.08 -15.01 -23.61
C SER A 28 -15.83 -15.39 -22.34
N ARG A 29 -15.12 -15.80 -21.27
CA ARG A 29 -15.70 -15.99 -19.93
C ARG A 29 -16.19 -14.69 -19.32
N MET A 30 -15.42 -13.61 -19.38
CA MET A 30 -15.89 -12.31 -18.86
C MET A 30 -17.17 -11.83 -19.56
N GLN A 31 -17.29 -12.08 -20.86
CA GLN A 31 -18.47 -11.70 -21.64
C GLN A 31 -19.67 -12.64 -21.46
N ASN A 32 -19.44 -13.96 -21.39
CA ASN A 32 -20.50 -14.96 -21.36
C ASN A 32 -20.91 -15.40 -19.94
N ASP A 33 -20.00 -15.31 -18.97
CA ASP A 33 -20.19 -15.67 -17.56
C ASP A 33 -19.65 -14.52 -16.66
N PRO A 34 -20.29 -13.33 -16.68
CA PRO A 34 -19.91 -12.22 -15.81
C PRO A 34 -20.02 -12.63 -14.33
N ASN A 35 -19.30 -11.93 -13.46
CA ASN A 35 -19.28 -12.26 -12.03
C ASN A 35 -20.71 -12.23 -11.45
N PRO A 36 -21.20 -13.34 -10.85
CA PRO A 36 -22.59 -13.44 -10.41
C PRO A 36 -22.96 -12.41 -9.35
N VAL A 37 -22.00 -12.06 -8.48
CA VAL A 37 -22.20 -11.06 -7.43
C VAL A 37 -22.38 -9.68 -8.06
N TRP A 38 -21.51 -9.29 -9.00
CA TRP A 38 -21.60 -8.00 -9.68
C TRP A 38 -22.94 -7.82 -10.41
N MET A 39 -23.37 -8.84 -11.15
CA MET A 39 -24.64 -8.82 -11.88
C MET A 39 -25.85 -8.72 -10.95
N ARG A 40 -25.82 -9.41 -9.80
CA ARG A 40 -26.86 -9.30 -8.76
C ARG A 40 -26.96 -7.87 -8.23
N GLU A 41 -25.82 -7.28 -7.86
CA GLU A 41 -25.76 -5.91 -7.33
C GLU A 41 -26.22 -4.88 -8.37
N LEU A 42 -25.78 -4.99 -9.63
CA LEU A 42 -26.22 -4.08 -10.70
C LEU A 42 -27.73 -4.17 -10.97
N ARG A 43 -28.33 -5.36 -10.95
CA ARG A 43 -29.79 -5.50 -11.10
C ARG A 43 -30.53 -4.91 -9.92
N GLN A 44 -29.98 -5.01 -8.71
CA GLN A 44 -30.56 -4.38 -7.53
C GLN A 44 -30.42 -2.84 -7.62
N ALA A 45 -29.28 -2.34 -8.10
CA ALA A 45 -29.03 -0.93 -8.37
C ALA A 45 -30.03 -0.32 -9.35
N ALA A 46 -30.24 -1.00 -10.48
CA ALA A 46 -31.07 -0.52 -11.58
C ALA A 46 -32.55 -0.40 -11.20
N ARG A 47 -33.00 -1.11 -10.15
CA ARG A 47 -34.37 -0.99 -9.62
C ARG A 47 -34.61 0.33 -8.88
N LEU A 48 -33.56 1.05 -8.46
CA LEU A 48 -33.68 2.39 -7.85
C LEU A 48 -33.64 3.47 -8.93
N GLY A 49 -34.72 3.61 -9.70
CA GLY A 49 -34.86 4.63 -10.76
C GLY A 49 -34.79 6.10 -10.30
N ARG A 50 -34.80 6.37 -8.98
CA ARG A 50 -34.72 7.72 -8.41
C ARG A 50 -33.31 8.31 -8.44
N THR A 51 -32.28 7.47 -8.32
CA THR A 51 -30.88 7.89 -8.21
C THR A 51 -30.36 8.70 -9.41
N PRO A 52 -30.58 8.28 -10.69
CA PRO A 52 -30.09 9.07 -11.83
C PRO A 52 -30.79 10.41 -11.97
N ILE A 53 -32.08 10.53 -11.61
CA ILE A 53 -32.82 11.79 -11.68
C ILE A 53 -32.28 12.79 -10.65
N ILE A 54 -32.09 12.35 -9.41
CA ILE A 54 -31.52 13.18 -8.34
C ILE A 54 -30.12 13.68 -8.76
N LEU A 55 -29.29 12.80 -9.31
CA LEU A 55 -27.98 13.16 -9.83
C LEU A 55 -28.06 14.18 -10.96
N ALA A 56 -28.94 13.98 -11.93
CA ALA A 56 -29.12 14.91 -13.05
C ALA A 56 -29.55 16.31 -12.58
N VAL A 57 -30.47 16.39 -11.61
CA VAL A 57 -30.91 17.68 -11.04
C VAL A 57 -29.76 18.37 -10.31
N ILE A 58 -29.02 17.64 -9.46
CA ILE A 58 -27.87 18.20 -8.73
C ILE A 58 -26.79 18.68 -9.71
N THR A 59 -26.44 17.87 -10.70
CA THR A 59 -25.48 18.24 -11.75
C THR A 59 -25.95 19.48 -12.51
N GLY A 60 -27.24 19.56 -12.86
CA GLY A 60 -27.81 20.71 -13.55
C GLY A 60 -27.72 22.00 -12.72
N VAL A 61 -28.07 21.94 -11.44
CA VAL A 61 -27.94 23.07 -10.51
C VAL A 61 -26.47 23.50 -10.35
N MET A 62 -25.56 22.54 -10.20
CA MET A 62 -24.12 22.83 -10.10
C MET A 62 -23.57 23.46 -11.39
N ALA A 63 -24.02 23.00 -12.56
CA ALA A 63 -23.66 23.58 -13.84
C ALA A 63 -24.13 25.04 -13.94
N LEU A 64 -25.39 25.30 -13.59
CA LEU A 64 -25.96 26.65 -13.58
C LEU A 64 -25.21 27.59 -12.61
N LEU A 65 -24.91 27.10 -11.41
CA LEU A 65 -24.15 27.85 -10.40
C LEU A 65 -22.75 28.18 -10.92
N MET A 66 -22.07 27.22 -11.54
CA MET A 66 -20.73 27.40 -12.10
C MET A 66 -20.73 28.41 -13.26
N CYS A 67 -21.71 28.34 -14.16
CA CYS A 67 -21.90 29.33 -15.22
C CYS A 67 -22.19 30.73 -14.65
N SER A 68 -23.01 30.83 -13.61
CA SER A 68 -23.33 32.11 -12.96
C SER A 68 -22.10 32.74 -12.31
N VAL A 69 -21.37 31.99 -11.48
CA VAL A 69 -20.15 32.46 -10.81
C VAL A 69 -19.07 32.81 -11.84
N GLY A 70 -18.84 31.94 -12.83
CA GLY A 70 -17.87 32.18 -13.89
C GLY A 70 -18.22 33.39 -14.76
N GLY A 71 -19.50 33.58 -15.08
CA GLY A 71 -19.99 34.74 -15.83
C GLY A 71 -19.76 36.06 -15.09
N VAL A 72 -20.11 36.12 -13.80
CA VAL A 72 -19.90 37.32 -12.98
C VAL A 72 -18.40 37.62 -12.80
N ALA A 73 -17.58 36.60 -12.53
CA ALA A 73 -16.14 36.79 -12.36
C ALA A 73 -15.44 37.25 -13.65
N SER A 74 -15.96 36.85 -14.82
CA SER A 74 -15.42 37.24 -16.14
C SER A 74 -15.67 38.72 -16.50
N VAL A 75 -16.53 39.42 -15.75
CA VAL A 75 -16.76 40.86 -15.93
C VAL A 75 -15.60 41.69 -15.37
N SER A 76 -15.00 41.23 -14.27
CA SER A 76 -13.93 41.97 -13.55
C SER A 76 -12.52 41.42 -13.81
N THR A 77 -12.42 40.16 -14.24
CA THR A 77 -11.15 39.46 -14.46
C THR A 77 -11.13 38.85 -15.86
N GLU A 78 -9.95 38.78 -16.46
CA GLU A 78 -9.75 38.12 -17.76
C GLU A 78 -10.35 36.69 -17.76
N PRO A 79 -11.23 36.35 -18.73
CA PRO A 79 -11.93 35.07 -18.76
C PRO A 79 -11.01 33.85 -18.64
N ALA A 80 -9.83 33.89 -19.26
CA ALA A 80 -8.85 32.81 -19.20
C ALA A 80 -8.35 32.52 -17.78
N LYS A 81 -8.19 33.55 -16.94
CA LYS A 81 -7.79 33.37 -15.53
C LYS A 81 -8.94 32.78 -14.72
N VAL A 82 -10.17 33.22 -15.01
CA VAL A 82 -11.38 32.67 -14.38
C VAL A 82 -11.52 31.17 -14.70
N GLY A 83 -11.31 30.77 -15.96
CA GLY A 83 -11.33 29.36 -16.37
C GLY A 83 -10.33 28.49 -15.61
N VAL A 84 -9.09 28.96 -15.45
CA VAL A 84 -8.06 28.25 -14.66
C VAL A 84 -8.46 28.10 -13.19
N VAL A 85 -8.99 29.16 -12.56
CA VAL A 85 -9.44 29.09 -11.16
C VAL A 85 -10.61 28.12 -11.02
N LEU A 86 -11.62 28.20 -11.90
CA LEU A 86 -12.77 27.29 -11.90
C LEU A 86 -12.36 25.83 -12.07
N PHE A 87 -11.40 25.54 -12.94
CA PHE A 87 -10.86 24.19 -13.13
C PHE A 87 -10.25 23.65 -11.84
N HIS A 88 -9.36 24.40 -11.21
CA HIS A 88 -8.70 23.96 -9.98
C HIS A 88 -9.70 23.79 -8.85
N VAL A 89 -10.63 24.74 -8.64
CA VAL A 89 -11.66 24.64 -7.60
C VAL A 89 -12.57 23.43 -7.83
N PHE A 90 -13.06 23.24 -9.06
CA PHE A 90 -13.94 22.12 -9.39
C PHE A 90 -13.26 20.77 -9.17
N PHE A 91 -12.07 20.55 -9.74
CA PHE A 91 -11.38 19.26 -9.62
C PHE A 91 -10.88 18.98 -8.20
N SER A 92 -10.62 20.02 -7.41
CA SER A 92 -10.31 19.89 -5.98
C SER A 92 -11.51 19.41 -5.17
N LEU A 93 -12.68 19.99 -5.41
CA LEU A 93 -13.92 19.54 -4.78
C LEU A 93 -14.31 18.14 -5.26
N ALA A 94 -14.17 17.86 -6.56
CA ALA A 94 -14.43 16.54 -7.12
C ALA A 94 -13.50 15.48 -6.52
N PHE A 95 -12.21 15.80 -6.34
CA PHE A 95 -11.26 14.94 -5.64
C PHE A 95 -11.71 14.65 -4.20
N ALA A 96 -12.10 15.68 -3.44
CA ALA A 96 -12.58 15.50 -2.06
C ALA A 96 -13.84 14.61 -2.02
N VAL A 97 -14.83 14.90 -2.88
CA VAL A 97 -16.06 14.11 -2.96
C VAL A 97 -15.77 12.66 -3.32
N VAL A 98 -14.96 12.40 -4.34
CA VAL A 98 -14.63 11.03 -4.77
C VAL A 98 -13.85 10.30 -3.67
N THR A 99 -12.84 10.93 -3.07
CA THR A 99 -12.01 10.29 -2.04
C THR A 99 -12.72 10.10 -0.70
N TRP A 100 -13.84 10.80 -0.44
CA TRP A 100 -14.62 10.62 0.78
C TRP A 100 -15.83 9.70 0.57
N VAL A 101 -16.57 9.88 -0.53
CA VAL A 101 -17.78 9.11 -0.83
C VAL A 101 -17.44 7.71 -1.34
N ALA A 102 -16.46 7.56 -2.24
CA ALA A 102 -16.11 6.26 -2.81
C ALA A 102 -15.72 5.20 -1.76
N PRO A 103 -14.82 5.48 -0.80
CA PRO A 103 -14.47 4.48 0.20
C PRO A 103 -15.60 4.27 1.20
N ALA A 104 -16.41 5.29 1.52
CA ALA A 104 -17.57 5.13 2.40
C ALA A 104 -18.64 4.19 1.81
N VAL A 105 -18.96 4.36 0.52
CA VAL A 105 -19.87 3.46 -0.20
C VAL A 105 -19.31 2.04 -0.20
N ALA A 106 -18.03 1.87 -0.55
CA ALA A 106 -17.39 0.56 -0.56
C ALA A 106 -17.33 -0.09 0.84
N ALA A 107 -17.06 0.71 1.88
CA ALA A 107 -17.01 0.29 3.29
C ALA A 107 -18.33 -0.30 3.79
N SER A 108 -19.46 0.10 3.21
CA SER A 108 -20.76 -0.44 3.57
C SER A 108 -21.03 -1.81 2.96
N THR A 109 -20.37 -2.21 1.87
CA THR A 109 -20.86 -3.32 1.01
C THR A 109 -20.69 -4.73 1.57
N ILE A 110 -19.59 -5.02 2.28
CA ILE A 110 -19.37 -6.33 2.93
C ILE A 110 -19.92 -6.28 4.35
N ALA A 111 -19.66 -5.19 5.07
CA ALA A 111 -20.11 -5.00 6.44
C ALA A 111 -21.65 -5.01 6.57
N SER A 112 -22.39 -4.49 5.57
CA SER A 112 -23.86 -4.56 5.56
C SER A 112 -24.41 -5.98 5.38
N GLU A 113 -23.74 -6.84 4.60
CA GLU A 113 -24.13 -8.25 4.48
C GLU A 113 -23.88 -9.02 5.78
N ARG A 114 -22.82 -8.67 6.51
CA ARG A 114 -22.54 -9.23 7.83
C ARG A 114 -23.59 -8.79 8.85
N SER A 115 -23.88 -7.49 8.93
CA SER A 115 -24.92 -6.99 9.84
C SER A 115 -26.31 -7.49 9.49
N GLY A 116 -26.57 -7.71 8.19
CA GLY A 116 -27.84 -8.23 7.68
C GLY A 116 -27.98 -9.75 7.72
N ARG A 117 -27.00 -10.48 8.25
CA ARG A 117 -26.96 -11.97 8.30
C ARG A 117 -27.12 -12.66 6.94
N THR A 118 -26.77 -11.99 5.85
CA THR A 118 -26.79 -12.57 4.49
C THR A 118 -25.43 -13.10 4.05
N TRP A 119 -24.38 -12.81 4.82
CA TRP A 119 -23.02 -13.30 4.59
C TRP A 119 -22.92 -14.83 4.61
N GLU A 120 -23.59 -15.51 5.54
CA GLU A 120 -23.58 -16.97 5.64
C GLU A 120 -24.23 -17.63 4.42
N ALA A 121 -25.37 -17.10 3.97
CA ALA A 121 -26.02 -17.54 2.75
C ALA A 121 -25.11 -17.36 1.52
N LEU A 122 -24.32 -16.27 1.46
CA LEU A 122 -23.35 -16.06 0.39
C LEU A 122 -22.22 -17.10 0.45
N LEU A 123 -21.73 -17.47 1.63
CA LEU A 123 -20.71 -18.52 1.78
C LEU A 123 -21.22 -19.91 1.37
N LEU A 124 -22.50 -20.20 1.60
CA LEU A 124 -23.13 -21.47 1.20
C LEU A 124 -23.27 -21.64 -0.32
N THR A 125 -23.14 -20.57 -1.11
CA THR A 125 -23.15 -20.65 -2.59
C THR A 125 -21.92 -21.35 -3.18
N GLY A 126 -20.88 -21.63 -2.37
CA GLY A 126 -19.64 -22.24 -2.83
C GLY A 126 -18.72 -21.30 -3.63
N LEU A 127 -19.04 -20.00 -3.70
CA LEU A 127 -18.19 -19.00 -4.35
C LEU A 127 -16.92 -18.74 -3.52
N GLY A 128 -15.76 -18.77 -4.16
CA GLY A 128 -14.49 -18.45 -3.50
C GLY A 128 -14.38 -16.97 -3.12
N ALA A 129 -13.65 -16.69 -2.03
CA ALA A 129 -13.38 -15.33 -1.55
C ALA A 129 -12.86 -14.36 -2.64
N PRO A 130 -11.93 -14.75 -3.55
CA PRO A 130 -11.49 -13.87 -4.64
C PRO A 130 -12.61 -13.47 -5.62
N THR A 131 -13.57 -14.36 -5.86
CA THR A 131 -14.71 -14.12 -6.75
C THR A 131 -15.68 -13.14 -6.11
N ILE A 132 -15.97 -13.32 -4.82
CA ILE A 132 -16.82 -12.40 -4.05
C ILE A 132 -16.18 -11.00 -3.99
N ALA A 133 -14.87 -10.91 -3.67
CA ALA A 133 -14.13 -9.64 -3.62
C ALA A 133 -14.25 -8.85 -4.92
N ARG A 134 -13.97 -9.51 -6.06
CA ARG A 134 -14.04 -8.88 -7.38
C ARG A 134 -15.45 -8.41 -7.73
N GLY A 135 -16.47 -9.19 -7.35
CA GLY A 135 -17.85 -8.83 -7.62
C GLY A 135 -18.29 -7.60 -6.86
N LYS A 136 -17.93 -7.52 -5.57
CA LYS A 136 -18.18 -6.34 -4.72
C LYS A 136 -17.38 -5.12 -5.18
N PHE A 137 -16.10 -5.29 -5.54
CA PHE A 137 -15.28 -4.22 -6.09
C PHE A 137 -15.88 -3.65 -7.39
N LEU A 138 -16.24 -4.49 -8.36
CA LEU A 138 -16.83 -4.05 -9.62
C LEU A 138 -18.19 -3.38 -9.42
N ALA A 139 -19.01 -3.88 -8.48
CA ALA A 139 -20.29 -3.26 -8.13
C ALA A 139 -20.08 -1.85 -7.58
N SER A 140 -19.26 -1.69 -6.54
CA SER A 140 -18.93 -0.38 -5.96
C SER A 140 -18.28 0.55 -6.97
N LEU A 141 -17.35 0.05 -7.78
CA LEU A 141 -16.72 0.84 -8.85
C LEU A 141 -17.76 1.33 -9.85
N SER A 142 -18.70 0.48 -10.28
CA SER A 142 -19.75 0.88 -11.23
C SER A 142 -20.60 2.04 -10.69
N TYR A 143 -20.95 2.03 -9.40
CA TYR A 143 -21.65 3.13 -8.76
C TYR A 143 -20.83 4.43 -8.73
N ILE A 144 -19.54 4.35 -8.38
CA ILE A 144 -18.67 5.53 -8.34
C ILE A 144 -18.39 6.07 -9.75
N SER A 145 -18.22 5.20 -10.74
CA SER A 145 -18.11 5.56 -12.15
C SER A 145 -19.33 6.36 -12.62
N LEU A 146 -20.53 5.96 -12.21
CA LEU A 146 -21.75 6.71 -12.53
C LEU A 146 -21.70 8.13 -11.95
N TYR A 147 -21.26 8.31 -10.70
CA TYR A 147 -21.10 9.63 -10.10
C TYR A 147 -20.07 10.49 -10.86
N ILE A 148 -18.92 9.92 -11.23
CA ILE A 148 -17.88 10.64 -11.98
C ILE A 148 -18.40 11.07 -13.36
N VAL A 149 -19.09 10.17 -14.08
CA VAL A 149 -19.70 10.50 -15.39
C VAL A 149 -20.75 11.60 -15.25
N MET A 150 -21.53 11.59 -14.17
CA MET A 150 -22.51 12.65 -13.91
C MET A 150 -21.88 14.01 -13.56
N LEU A 151 -20.61 14.05 -13.16
CA LEU A 151 -19.85 15.29 -12.96
C LEU A 151 -19.25 15.83 -14.27
N ALA A 152 -19.19 15.02 -15.33
CA ALA A 152 -18.57 15.40 -16.60
C ALA A 152 -19.12 16.69 -17.22
N PRO A 153 -20.45 16.93 -17.28
CA PRO A 153 -20.99 18.16 -17.86
C PRO A 153 -20.51 19.43 -17.14
N VAL A 154 -20.35 19.37 -15.81
CA VAL A 154 -19.89 20.51 -15.00
C VAL A 154 -18.38 20.70 -15.18
N GLY A 155 -17.61 19.62 -15.22
CA GLY A 155 -16.14 19.69 -15.34
C GLY A 155 -15.62 20.16 -16.70
N VAL A 156 -16.46 20.19 -17.74
CA VAL A 156 -16.12 20.78 -19.05
C VAL A 156 -16.35 22.30 -19.08
N LEU A 157 -17.13 22.87 -18.18
CA LEU A 157 -17.41 24.32 -18.17
C LEU A 157 -16.17 25.22 -18.05
N PRO A 158 -15.14 24.91 -17.23
CA PRO A 158 -13.91 25.72 -17.17
C PRO A 158 -13.24 25.93 -18.53
N PHE A 159 -13.28 24.91 -19.39
CA PHE A 159 -12.70 24.96 -20.74
C PHE A 159 -13.39 26.04 -21.61
N LEU A 160 -14.68 26.30 -21.40
CA LEU A 160 -15.43 27.32 -22.16
C LEU A 160 -15.00 28.76 -21.85
N PHE A 161 -14.44 29.01 -20.66
CA PHE A 161 -13.93 30.33 -20.27
C PHE A 161 -12.49 30.59 -20.78
N GLY A 162 -11.82 29.57 -21.32
CA GLY A 162 -10.43 29.64 -21.79
C GLY A 162 -9.40 29.38 -20.69
N GLY A 163 -8.11 29.36 -21.05
CA GLY A 163 -6.98 29.14 -20.13
C GLY A 163 -6.72 27.69 -19.71
N VAL A 164 -7.64 26.78 -20.02
CA VAL A 164 -7.55 25.32 -19.80
C VAL A 164 -7.80 24.61 -21.13
N THR A 165 -7.05 23.55 -21.39
CA THR A 165 -7.15 22.74 -22.61
C THR A 165 -8.08 21.55 -22.42
N ALA A 166 -8.67 21.02 -23.50
CA ALA A 166 -9.52 19.84 -23.43
C ALA A 166 -8.77 18.60 -22.92
N THR A 167 -7.47 18.50 -23.23
CA THR A 167 -6.58 17.42 -22.76
C THR A 167 -6.40 17.44 -21.24
N GLU A 168 -6.30 18.63 -20.62
CA GLU A 168 -6.25 18.78 -19.15
C GLU A 168 -7.54 18.25 -18.51
N VAL A 169 -8.71 18.58 -19.06
CA VAL A 169 -10.01 18.12 -18.54
C VAL A 169 -10.15 16.60 -18.65
N ILE A 170 -9.85 16.02 -19.82
CA ILE A 170 -9.94 14.57 -20.05
C ILE A 170 -8.99 13.82 -19.10
N THR A 171 -7.76 14.30 -18.96
CA THR A 171 -6.75 13.69 -18.08
C THR A 171 -7.17 13.80 -16.61
N ALA A 172 -7.75 14.92 -16.21
CA ALA A 172 -8.27 15.11 -14.85
C ALA A 172 -9.40 14.11 -14.52
N PHE A 173 -10.33 13.87 -15.45
CA PHE A 173 -11.35 12.83 -15.28
C PHE A 173 -10.76 11.41 -15.23
N ALA A 174 -9.77 11.11 -16.06
CA ALA A 174 -9.08 9.82 -16.03
C ALA A 174 -8.38 9.56 -14.69
N LEU A 175 -7.69 10.58 -14.14
CA LEU A 175 -7.05 10.52 -12.83
C LEU A 175 -8.07 10.41 -11.69
N LEU A 176 -9.20 11.14 -11.76
CA LEU A 176 -10.30 10.98 -10.80
C LEU A 176 -10.87 9.56 -10.81
N PHE A 177 -11.02 8.94 -11.98
CA PHE A 177 -11.48 7.56 -12.10
C PHE A 177 -10.50 6.58 -11.45
N LEU A 178 -9.21 6.77 -11.71
CA LEU A 178 -8.13 5.96 -11.15
C LEU A 178 -8.08 6.07 -9.61
N LEU A 179 -8.20 7.29 -9.07
CA LEU A 179 -8.28 7.55 -7.63
C LEU A 179 -9.58 7.02 -7.01
N GLY A 180 -10.69 7.09 -7.73
CA GLY A 180 -11.97 6.49 -7.33
C GLY A 180 -11.85 4.97 -7.18
N ALA A 181 -11.21 4.30 -8.13
CA ALA A 181 -10.95 2.86 -8.06
C ALA A 181 -10.07 2.49 -6.87
N LEU A 182 -9.01 3.26 -6.61
CA LEU A 182 -8.17 3.08 -5.42
C LEU A 182 -8.96 3.26 -4.12
N SER A 183 -9.78 4.30 -4.06
CA SER A 183 -10.61 4.61 -2.89
C SER A 183 -11.64 3.51 -2.63
N VAL A 184 -12.27 2.97 -3.67
CA VAL A 184 -13.16 1.80 -3.55
C VAL A 184 -12.41 0.59 -3.00
N ALA A 185 -11.20 0.29 -3.50
CA ALA A 185 -10.39 -0.82 -2.99
C ALA A 185 -10.07 -0.63 -1.49
N PHE A 186 -9.67 0.58 -1.10
CA PHE A 186 -9.41 0.95 0.29
C PHE A 186 -10.64 0.72 1.18
N GLY A 187 -11.80 1.29 0.81
CA GLY A 187 -13.04 1.13 1.58
C GLY A 187 -13.49 -0.32 1.70
N LEU A 188 -13.33 -1.12 0.64
CA LEU A 188 -13.65 -2.55 0.67
C LEU A 188 -12.75 -3.33 1.62
N SER A 189 -11.46 -2.98 1.67
CA SER A 189 -10.50 -3.60 2.60
C SER A 189 -10.86 -3.34 4.06
N ILE A 190 -11.38 -2.15 4.37
CA ILE A 190 -11.88 -1.82 5.71
C ILE A 190 -13.20 -2.56 5.97
N SER A 191 -14.13 -2.55 5.00
CA SER A 191 -15.41 -3.28 5.09
C SER A 191 -15.22 -4.75 5.50
N SER A 192 -14.21 -5.40 4.94
CA SER A 192 -13.91 -6.82 5.21
C SER A 192 -13.45 -7.13 6.64
N GLN A 193 -13.08 -6.12 7.43
CA GLN A 193 -12.62 -6.30 8.83
C GLN A 193 -13.75 -6.14 9.84
N PHE A 194 -14.78 -5.35 9.52
CA PHE A 194 -15.86 -5.03 10.45
C PHE A 194 -17.13 -5.85 10.19
N SER A 195 -17.95 -6.04 11.22
CA SER A 195 -19.25 -6.72 11.13
C SER A 195 -20.45 -5.76 11.10
N SER A 196 -20.22 -4.48 11.42
CA SER A 196 -21.22 -3.41 11.40
C SER A 196 -20.89 -2.40 10.30
N SER A 197 -21.87 -2.11 9.44
CA SER A 197 -21.73 -1.14 8.35
C SER A 197 -21.47 0.27 8.86
N ALA A 198 -22.14 0.70 9.94
CA ALA A 198 -21.94 2.02 10.53
C ALA A 198 -20.50 2.21 11.02
N VAL A 199 -19.97 1.21 11.74
CA VAL A 199 -18.57 1.26 12.24
C VAL A 199 -17.58 1.26 11.07
N ALA A 200 -17.82 0.44 10.05
CA ALA A 200 -16.96 0.39 8.86
C ALA A 200 -16.90 1.76 8.15
N ILE A 201 -18.05 2.43 7.97
CA ILE A 201 -18.11 3.76 7.35
C ILE A 201 -17.36 4.79 8.19
N VAL A 202 -17.62 4.85 9.50
CA VAL A 202 -16.99 5.83 10.41
C VAL A 202 -15.47 5.67 10.41
N VAL A 203 -14.96 4.43 10.58
CA VAL A 203 -13.51 4.16 10.56
C VAL A 203 -12.91 4.51 9.20
N THR A 204 -13.62 4.20 8.11
CA THR A 204 -13.15 4.51 6.77
C THR A 204 -13.02 6.00 6.54
N LEU A 205 -14.02 6.80 6.95
CA LEU A 205 -13.97 8.26 6.83
C LEU A 205 -12.94 8.90 7.75
N LEU A 206 -12.77 8.39 8.98
CA LEU A 206 -11.77 8.85 9.94
C LEU A 206 -10.35 8.71 9.38
N VAL A 207 -10.09 7.67 8.57
CA VAL A 207 -8.79 7.48 7.93
C VAL A 207 -8.72 8.16 6.56
N ALA A 208 -9.75 8.05 5.73
CA ALA A 208 -9.75 8.57 4.35
C ALA A 208 -9.67 10.09 4.30
N ILE A 209 -10.41 10.81 5.16
CA ILE A 209 -10.46 12.27 5.10
C ILE A 209 -9.09 12.87 5.43
N PRO A 210 -8.45 12.59 6.58
CA PRO A 210 -7.13 13.13 6.88
C PRO A 210 -6.08 12.69 5.88
N LEU A 211 -6.11 11.43 5.41
CA LEU A 211 -5.16 10.93 4.43
C LEU A 211 -5.30 11.64 3.08
N SER A 212 -6.54 11.84 2.61
CA SER A 212 -6.80 12.57 1.35
C SER A 212 -6.38 14.03 1.45
N LEU A 213 -6.62 14.70 2.59
CA LEU A 213 -6.18 16.06 2.84
C LEU A 213 -4.66 16.16 2.92
N LEU A 214 -4.00 15.22 3.59
CA LEU A 214 -2.54 15.15 3.66
C LEU A 214 -1.92 14.97 2.26
N LEU A 215 -2.44 14.03 1.48
CA LEU A 215 -1.98 13.77 0.11
C LEU A 215 -2.24 14.96 -0.81
N TYR A 216 -3.39 15.64 -0.66
CA TYR A 216 -3.75 16.77 -1.50
C TYR A 216 -2.98 18.05 -1.13
N LEU A 217 -2.89 18.39 0.16
CA LEU A 217 -2.23 19.61 0.63
C LEU A 217 -0.71 19.44 0.66
N LEU A 218 -0.18 18.45 1.36
CA LEU A 218 1.27 18.28 1.44
C LEU A 218 1.81 17.65 0.16
N GLY A 219 1.25 16.51 -0.27
CA GLY A 219 1.71 15.81 -1.46
C GLY A 219 1.47 16.60 -2.74
N GLY A 220 0.24 17.10 -2.95
CA GLY A 220 -0.14 17.84 -4.15
C GLY A 220 0.65 19.13 -4.30
N VAL A 221 0.78 19.94 -3.24
CA VAL A 221 1.54 21.19 -3.31
C VAL A 221 3.04 20.93 -3.42
N ALA A 222 3.62 20.04 -2.62
CA ALA A 222 5.06 19.75 -2.68
C ALA A 222 5.48 19.20 -4.05
N LEU A 223 4.69 18.27 -4.60
CA LEU A 223 4.96 17.73 -5.93
C LEU A 223 4.68 18.74 -7.04
N SER A 224 3.78 19.71 -6.85
CA SER A 224 3.57 20.83 -7.78
C SER A 224 4.83 21.69 -7.91
N PHE A 225 5.48 21.99 -6.78
CA PHE A 225 6.77 22.69 -6.79
C PHE A 225 7.86 21.88 -7.50
N ALA A 226 7.99 20.59 -7.16
CA ALA A 226 8.96 19.71 -7.82
C ALA A 226 8.70 19.57 -9.32
N ALA A 227 7.44 19.47 -9.74
CA ALA A 227 7.06 19.36 -11.14
C ALA A 227 7.37 20.65 -11.93
N HIS A 228 7.24 21.83 -11.32
CA HIS A 228 7.62 23.07 -11.99
C HIS A 228 9.13 23.18 -12.20
N GLU A 229 9.95 22.68 -11.26
CA GLU A 229 11.40 22.70 -11.43
C GLU A 229 11.83 21.85 -12.64
N LEU A 230 11.15 20.72 -12.89
CA LEU A 230 11.36 19.88 -14.06
C LEU A 230 10.76 20.49 -15.33
N TRP A 231 9.55 21.04 -15.23
CA TRP A 231 8.80 21.61 -16.35
C TRP A 231 8.30 23.02 -16.02
N PRO A 232 9.05 24.08 -16.41
CA PRO A 232 8.68 25.47 -16.12
C PRO A 232 7.33 25.91 -16.70
N GLN A 233 6.79 25.16 -17.68
CA GLN A 233 5.49 25.39 -18.30
C GLN A 233 4.30 25.02 -17.38
N VAL A 234 4.53 24.24 -16.32
CA VAL A 234 3.52 23.84 -15.34
C VAL A 234 3.36 24.94 -14.28
N PRO A 235 2.17 25.47 -13.99
CA PRO A 235 2.02 26.53 -12.98
C PRO A 235 2.47 26.10 -11.57
N LYS A 236 3.24 26.95 -10.87
CA LYS A 236 3.65 26.72 -9.47
C LYS A 236 2.48 26.93 -8.51
N GLY A 237 2.27 25.98 -7.60
CA GLY A 237 1.44 26.18 -6.40
C GLY A 237 0.09 25.46 -6.39
N PRO A 238 -0.67 25.33 -7.50
CA PRO A 238 -1.92 24.59 -7.46
C PRO A 238 -1.70 23.12 -7.10
N PRO A 239 -2.50 22.55 -6.18
CA PRO A 239 -2.41 21.15 -5.80
C PRO A 239 -2.87 20.19 -6.91
N VAL A 240 -3.70 20.67 -7.85
CA VAL A 240 -4.15 19.90 -9.03
C VAL A 240 -3.23 20.19 -10.21
N TRP A 241 -2.00 19.68 -10.15
CA TRP A 241 -0.96 19.93 -11.16
C TRP A 241 -0.76 18.76 -12.14
N LEU A 242 -1.17 17.53 -11.78
CA LEU A 242 -0.96 16.37 -12.65
C LEU A 242 -1.59 16.53 -14.05
N PRO A 243 -2.87 16.94 -14.19
CA PRO A 243 -3.46 17.10 -15.53
C PRO A 243 -2.77 18.15 -16.38
N THR A 244 -2.31 19.25 -15.76
CA THR A 244 -1.59 20.32 -16.46
C THR A 244 -0.18 19.87 -16.87
N ALA A 245 0.50 19.09 -16.02
CA ALA A 245 1.78 18.48 -16.38
C ALA A 245 1.65 17.50 -17.55
N TYR A 246 0.62 16.65 -17.59
CA TYR A 246 0.40 15.74 -18.72
C TYR A 246 0.22 16.47 -20.07
N ALA A 247 -0.39 17.66 -20.05
CA ALA A 247 -0.68 18.42 -21.25
C ALA A 247 0.45 19.36 -21.68
N ARG A 248 1.28 19.84 -20.73
CA ARG A 248 2.28 20.90 -20.97
C ARG A 248 3.72 20.46 -20.81
N ALA A 249 3.98 19.28 -20.23
CA ALA A 249 5.34 18.78 -20.10
C ALA A 249 5.89 18.29 -21.44
N ASP A 250 7.17 18.55 -21.69
CA ASP A 250 7.87 18.10 -22.87
C ASP A 250 8.05 16.56 -22.84
N PHE A 251 7.90 15.92 -23.99
CA PHE A 251 7.99 14.47 -24.08
C PHE A 251 9.44 14.00 -23.95
N GLY A 252 9.72 13.23 -22.89
CA GLY A 252 11.05 12.69 -22.60
C GLY A 252 11.01 11.51 -21.64
N LEU A 253 12.19 11.03 -21.23
CA LEU A 253 12.28 9.92 -20.27
C LEU A 253 11.69 10.30 -18.91
N GLU A 254 11.90 11.54 -18.47
CA GLU A 254 11.33 12.10 -17.24
C GLU A 254 9.81 12.15 -17.27
N TYR A 255 9.21 12.50 -18.41
CA TYR A 255 7.77 12.47 -18.62
C TYR A 255 7.21 11.07 -18.36
N VAL A 256 7.83 10.05 -18.98
CA VAL A 256 7.39 8.65 -18.80
C VAL A 256 7.60 8.19 -17.36
N ALA A 257 8.73 8.52 -16.73
CA ALA A 257 9.04 8.08 -15.37
C ALA A 257 8.13 8.73 -14.31
N PHE A 258 7.96 10.05 -14.34
CA PHE A 258 7.22 10.79 -13.31
C PHE A 258 5.73 10.90 -13.57
N LEU A 259 5.30 11.09 -14.82
CA LEU A 259 3.88 11.26 -15.11
C LEU A 259 3.21 9.92 -15.39
N VAL A 260 3.87 8.97 -16.03
CA VAL A 260 3.24 7.68 -16.37
C VAL A 260 3.53 6.59 -15.34
N VAL A 261 4.80 6.25 -15.11
CA VAL A 261 5.18 5.10 -14.27
C VAL A 261 4.87 5.35 -12.80
N THR A 262 5.27 6.50 -12.25
CA THR A 262 5.12 6.79 -10.83
C THR A 262 3.65 6.80 -10.37
N PRO A 263 2.72 7.52 -11.02
CA PRO A 263 1.31 7.53 -10.60
C PRO A 263 0.64 6.18 -10.81
N LEU A 264 1.02 5.45 -11.86
CA LEU A 264 0.53 4.09 -12.08
C LEU A 264 0.97 3.15 -10.95
N LEU A 265 2.23 3.20 -10.51
CA LEU A 265 2.71 2.41 -9.37
C LEU A 265 2.02 2.83 -8.06
N CYS A 266 1.92 4.14 -7.80
CA CYS A 266 1.26 4.69 -6.61
C CYS A 266 -0.22 4.30 -6.50
N VAL A 267 -0.89 3.97 -7.61
CA VAL A 267 -2.28 3.49 -7.57
C VAL A 267 -2.36 1.97 -7.61
N THR A 268 -1.65 1.32 -8.52
CA THR A 268 -1.78 -0.13 -8.73
C THR A 268 -1.23 -0.95 -7.57
N ILE A 269 -0.11 -0.54 -6.96
CA ILE A 269 0.50 -1.26 -5.83
C ILE A 269 -0.43 -1.23 -4.61
N PRO A 270 -0.95 -0.07 -4.16
CA PRO A 270 -1.89 -0.05 -3.03
C PRO A 270 -3.25 -0.68 -3.38
N ALA A 271 -3.75 -0.53 -4.61
CA ALA A 271 -5.00 -1.19 -5.01
C ALA A 271 -4.88 -2.72 -4.95
N TRP A 272 -3.74 -3.28 -5.41
CA TRP A 272 -3.48 -4.72 -5.29
C TRP A 272 -3.35 -5.14 -3.83
N PHE A 273 -2.66 -4.35 -2.99
CA PHE A 273 -2.60 -4.60 -1.55
C PHE A 273 -3.99 -4.71 -0.91
N PHE A 274 -4.84 -3.69 -1.13
CA PHE A 274 -6.19 -3.66 -0.56
C PHE A 274 -7.06 -4.81 -1.07
N TYR A 275 -6.89 -5.23 -2.33
CA TYR A 275 -7.54 -6.41 -2.87
C TYR A 275 -7.11 -7.69 -2.12
N GLU A 276 -5.81 -7.93 -1.95
CA GLU A 276 -5.30 -9.13 -1.26
C GLU A 276 -5.70 -9.12 0.22
N VAL A 277 -5.71 -7.96 0.89
CA VAL A 277 -6.21 -7.81 2.27
C VAL A 277 -7.69 -8.17 2.35
N THR A 278 -8.50 -7.70 1.40
CA THR A 278 -9.93 -8.03 1.33
C THR A 278 -10.13 -9.54 1.18
N VAL A 279 -9.37 -10.19 0.29
CA VAL A 279 -9.43 -11.64 0.09
C VAL A 279 -8.99 -12.40 1.34
N ALA A 280 -7.89 -11.98 1.98
CA ALA A 280 -7.38 -12.59 3.20
C ALA A 280 -8.36 -12.51 4.37
N ASN A 281 -9.06 -11.38 4.52
CA ASN A 281 -10.05 -11.18 5.58
C ASN A 281 -11.34 -11.97 5.38
N MET A 282 -11.68 -12.31 4.14
CA MET A 282 -12.86 -13.13 3.81
C MET A 282 -12.58 -14.63 3.83
N ALA A 283 -11.33 -15.05 3.63
CA ALA A 283 -10.94 -16.46 3.73
C ALA A 283 -11.04 -16.96 5.18
N SER A 284 -11.24 -18.27 5.40
CA SER A 284 -11.32 -18.82 6.78
C SER A 284 -9.94 -18.82 7.46
N MET A 285 -9.90 -18.95 8.79
CA MET A 285 -8.63 -19.03 9.55
C MET A 285 -7.81 -20.27 9.18
N SER A 286 -8.48 -21.31 8.65
CA SER A 286 -7.85 -22.54 8.19
C SER A 286 -7.30 -22.44 6.77
N ASP A 287 -7.68 -21.43 6.00
CA ASP A 287 -7.27 -21.25 4.62
C ASP A 287 -6.00 -20.40 4.50
N ASP A 288 -5.41 -20.38 3.31
CA ASP A 288 -4.22 -19.60 3.02
C ASP A 288 -4.57 -18.11 2.83
N ARG A 289 -4.28 -17.30 3.86
CA ARG A 289 -4.45 -15.85 3.88
C ARG A 289 -3.18 -15.08 3.52
N SER A 290 -2.04 -15.75 3.49
CA SER A 290 -0.72 -15.11 3.50
C SER A 290 -0.08 -15.05 2.11
N THR A 291 -0.35 -16.04 1.26
CA THR A 291 0.31 -16.14 -0.05
C THR A 291 0.06 -14.94 -0.95
N GLY A 292 -1.16 -14.40 -0.96
CA GLY A 292 -1.50 -13.21 -1.76
C GLY A 292 -0.70 -11.99 -1.34
N ILE A 293 -0.68 -11.70 -0.05
CA ILE A 293 0.06 -10.58 0.57
C ILE A 293 1.56 -10.73 0.32
N ARG A 294 2.11 -11.95 0.34
CA ARG A 294 3.54 -12.17 0.08
C ARG A 294 3.92 -11.98 -1.39
N ARG A 295 3.05 -12.35 -2.33
CA ARG A 295 3.27 -12.05 -3.76
C ARG A 295 3.24 -10.55 -4.00
N TRP A 296 2.32 -9.85 -3.35
CA TRP A 296 2.30 -8.39 -3.38
C TRP A 296 3.61 -7.82 -2.84
N ALA A 297 4.06 -8.22 -1.64
CA ALA A 297 5.31 -7.72 -1.05
C ALA A 297 6.56 -8.02 -1.89
N LEU A 298 6.59 -9.20 -2.54
CA LEU A 298 7.67 -9.62 -3.44
C LEU A 298 7.85 -8.67 -4.64
N VAL A 299 6.75 -8.08 -5.12
CA VAL A 299 6.76 -7.18 -6.29
C VAL A 299 6.83 -5.72 -5.84
N SER A 300 6.07 -5.35 -4.81
CA SER A 300 5.90 -3.95 -4.41
C SER A 300 7.17 -3.35 -3.82
N LEU A 301 7.90 -4.11 -2.98
CA LEU A 301 9.10 -3.60 -2.32
C LEU A 301 10.21 -3.23 -3.31
N PRO A 302 10.66 -4.13 -4.22
CA PRO A 302 11.67 -3.74 -5.20
C PRO A 302 11.15 -2.70 -6.20
N ALA A 303 9.88 -2.77 -6.61
CA ALA A 303 9.31 -1.76 -7.53
C ALA A 303 9.28 -0.37 -6.90
N PHE A 304 8.90 -0.27 -5.63
CA PHE A 304 8.87 0.99 -4.89
C PHE A 304 10.27 1.53 -4.61
N ALA A 305 11.23 0.66 -4.30
CA ALA A 305 12.63 1.03 -4.13
C ALA A 305 13.21 1.63 -5.42
N LEU A 306 12.96 1.00 -6.57
CA LEU A 306 13.38 1.53 -7.87
C LEU A 306 12.66 2.83 -8.22
N ALA A 307 11.35 2.93 -7.98
CA ALA A 307 10.58 4.14 -8.25
C ALA A 307 11.03 5.33 -7.39
N SER A 308 11.38 5.09 -6.12
CA SER A 308 11.88 6.13 -5.22
C SER A 308 13.24 6.68 -5.61
N LEU A 309 14.00 5.99 -6.47
CA LEU A 309 15.30 6.43 -6.97
C LEU A 309 15.17 7.37 -8.19
N ILE A 310 14.01 7.40 -8.86
CA ILE A 310 13.77 8.24 -10.04
C ILE A 310 14.09 9.72 -9.79
N PRO A 311 13.67 10.34 -8.66
CA PRO A 311 14.00 11.73 -8.37
C PRO A 311 15.50 12.01 -8.26
N ALA A 312 16.30 11.05 -7.79
CA ALA A 312 17.75 11.21 -7.67
C ALA A 312 18.45 11.31 -9.04
N PHE A 313 17.81 10.86 -10.12
CA PHE A 313 18.34 10.99 -11.48
C PHE A 313 17.86 12.26 -12.20
N ALA A 314 16.75 12.85 -11.76
CA ALA A 314 16.08 13.91 -12.50
C ALA A 314 16.24 15.30 -11.89
N VAL A 315 16.38 15.40 -10.57
CA VAL A 315 16.51 16.70 -9.89
C VAL A 315 18.00 17.09 -9.81
N PRO A 316 18.43 18.25 -10.34
CA PRO A 316 19.84 18.67 -10.33
C PRO A 316 20.39 19.10 -8.96
N SER A 317 19.56 19.20 -7.91
CA SER A 317 19.97 19.61 -6.56
C SER A 317 20.46 18.44 -5.71
N ASP A 318 21.39 18.73 -4.78
CA ASP A 318 22.01 17.83 -3.78
C ASP A 318 21.70 16.32 -3.93
N GLU A 319 22.39 15.64 -4.85
CA GLU A 319 22.12 14.24 -5.20
C GLU A 319 22.20 13.27 -4.01
N TRP A 320 23.15 13.51 -3.10
CA TRP A 320 23.27 12.71 -1.88
C TRP A 320 22.00 12.81 -1.03
N ALA A 321 21.34 13.98 -1.00
CA ALA A 321 20.08 14.19 -0.30
C ALA A 321 18.91 13.46 -1.00
N ALA A 322 18.85 13.50 -2.34
CA ALA A 322 17.84 12.78 -3.10
C ALA A 322 17.96 11.26 -2.94
N VAL A 323 19.18 10.72 -2.99
CA VAL A 323 19.46 9.29 -2.76
C VAL A 323 19.11 8.88 -1.34
N THR A 324 19.54 9.64 -0.32
CA THR A 324 19.22 9.31 1.08
C THR A 324 17.72 9.41 1.36
N LEU A 325 17.01 10.36 0.75
CA LEU A 325 15.55 10.44 0.79
C LEU A 325 14.90 9.18 0.18
N SER A 326 15.40 8.68 -0.95
CA SER A 326 14.90 7.45 -1.60
C SER A 326 15.04 6.22 -0.69
N MET A 327 16.18 6.09 0.00
CA MET A 327 16.42 5.05 1.00
C MET A 327 15.49 5.19 2.20
N GLY A 328 15.27 6.42 2.69
CA GLY A 328 14.34 6.69 3.79
C GLY A 328 12.90 6.31 3.44
N VAL A 329 12.44 6.64 2.24
CA VAL A 329 11.12 6.25 1.72
C VAL A 329 10.99 4.73 1.61
N THR A 330 12.04 4.05 1.14
CA THR A 330 12.10 2.58 1.06
C THR A 330 12.09 1.93 2.44
N PHE A 331 12.82 2.50 3.40
CA PHE A 331 12.82 2.07 4.80
C PHE A 331 11.42 2.18 5.42
N LEU A 332 10.73 3.32 5.26
CA LEU A 332 9.37 3.51 5.77
C LEU A 332 8.39 2.51 5.14
N PHE A 333 8.52 2.22 3.84
CA PHE A 333 7.72 1.20 3.19
C PHE A 333 8.00 -0.20 3.75
N ALA A 334 9.26 -0.54 4.02
CA ALA A 334 9.62 -1.81 4.63
C ALA A 334 9.07 -1.95 6.07
N VAL A 335 9.05 -0.85 6.85
CA VAL A 335 8.40 -0.81 8.17
C VAL A 335 6.90 -1.05 8.05
N PHE A 336 6.23 -0.45 7.06
CA PHE A 336 4.82 -0.73 6.77
C PHE A 336 4.58 -2.23 6.46
N VAL A 337 5.42 -2.85 5.62
CA VAL A 337 5.32 -4.29 5.36
C VAL A 337 5.56 -5.11 6.63
N ALA A 338 6.43 -4.64 7.55
CA ALA A 338 6.62 -5.28 8.86
C ALA A 338 5.32 -5.26 9.70
N PHE A 339 4.56 -4.16 9.68
CA PHE A 339 3.24 -4.08 10.33
C PHE A 339 2.20 -5.05 9.72
N VAL A 340 2.25 -5.22 8.40
CA VAL A 340 1.40 -6.19 7.70
C VAL A 340 1.77 -7.61 8.16
N PHE A 341 3.07 -7.95 8.13
CA PHE A 341 3.58 -9.28 8.49
C PHE A 341 3.50 -9.59 9.99
N ALA A 342 3.36 -8.58 10.84
CA ALA A 342 3.10 -8.77 12.27
C ALA A 342 1.80 -9.56 12.54
N GLY A 343 0.89 -9.67 11.57
CA GLY A 343 -0.32 -10.48 11.67
C GLY A 343 -0.19 -11.95 11.24
N GLU A 344 0.96 -12.37 10.70
CA GLU A 344 1.14 -13.70 10.11
C GLU A 344 1.01 -14.83 11.14
N PRO A 345 0.43 -15.99 10.78
CA PRO A 345 0.40 -17.14 11.66
C PRO A 345 1.81 -17.71 11.89
N LEU A 346 2.00 -18.50 12.94
CA LEU A 346 3.30 -19.13 13.24
C LEU A 346 3.75 -20.09 12.13
N GLY A 347 2.80 -20.80 11.53
CA GLY A 347 3.03 -21.76 10.46
C GLY A 347 1.75 -22.05 9.66
N PRO A 348 1.84 -22.89 8.62
CA PRO A 348 0.71 -23.28 7.79
C PRO A 348 -0.23 -24.23 8.54
N SER A 349 -1.54 -24.05 8.37
CA SER A 349 -2.56 -24.96 8.90
C SER A 349 -2.47 -26.34 8.23
N ARG A 350 -2.99 -27.38 8.91
CA ARG A 350 -3.03 -28.74 8.33
C ARG A 350 -3.78 -28.78 7.00
N ARG A 351 -4.89 -28.05 6.88
CA ARG A 351 -5.69 -27.94 5.64
C ARG A 351 -4.84 -27.41 4.48
N VAL A 352 -4.03 -26.38 4.73
CA VAL A 352 -3.12 -25.81 3.73
C VAL A 352 -2.01 -26.79 3.36
N GLN A 353 -1.46 -27.51 4.34
CA GLN A 353 -0.43 -28.54 4.09
C GLN A 353 -0.97 -29.68 3.22
N VAL A 354 -2.13 -30.25 3.58
CA VAL A 354 -2.81 -31.29 2.79
C VAL A 354 -3.14 -30.79 1.38
N HIS A 355 -3.57 -29.53 1.25
CA HIS A 355 -3.81 -28.93 -0.06
C HIS A 355 -2.52 -28.86 -0.89
N TRP A 356 -1.39 -28.43 -0.31
CA TRP A 356 -0.09 -28.38 -1.00
C TRP A 356 0.43 -29.74 -1.42
N ASP A 357 0.20 -30.78 -0.61
CA ASP A 357 0.62 -32.14 -0.93
C ASP A 357 -0.24 -32.73 -2.04
N ARG A 358 -1.57 -32.56 -1.98
CA ARG A 358 -2.49 -32.97 -3.05
C ARG A 358 -2.23 -32.29 -4.38
N THR A 359 -1.81 -31.03 -4.36
CA THR A 359 -1.58 -30.23 -5.57
C THR A 359 -0.12 -30.21 -6.04
N GLY A 360 0.79 -30.93 -5.36
CA GLY A 360 2.19 -31.02 -5.73
C GLY A 360 2.92 -29.66 -5.70
N VAL A 361 2.57 -28.78 -4.78
CA VAL A 361 3.10 -27.40 -4.74
C VAL A 361 4.60 -27.40 -4.41
N GLY A 362 5.42 -26.84 -5.30
CA GLY A 362 6.88 -26.78 -5.16
C GLY A 362 7.38 -25.91 -4.01
N ARG A 363 8.67 -26.07 -3.66
CA ARG A 363 9.32 -25.44 -2.49
C ARG A 363 9.20 -23.92 -2.45
N LEU A 364 9.37 -23.23 -3.57
CA LEU A 364 9.26 -21.77 -3.65
C LEU A 364 7.85 -21.26 -3.32
N ARG A 365 6.81 -21.95 -3.79
CA ARG A 365 5.42 -21.59 -3.48
C ARG A 365 5.09 -21.89 -2.02
N ARG A 366 5.63 -22.96 -1.44
CA ARG A 366 5.52 -23.22 0.01
C ARG A 366 6.22 -22.15 0.85
N TYR A 367 7.34 -21.58 0.37
CA TYR A 367 8.02 -20.48 1.05
C TYR A 367 7.17 -19.21 1.10
N LEU A 368 6.42 -18.92 0.03
CA LEU A 368 5.41 -17.86 0.02
C LEU A 368 4.14 -18.21 0.80
N GLY A 369 4.05 -19.40 1.40
CA GLY A 369 2.90 -19.81 2.20
C GLY A 369 3.01 -19.44 3.69
N PRO A 370 1.93 -19.55 4.48
CA PRO A 370 1.83 -18.98 5.83
C PRO A 370 2.97 -19.34 6.79
N GLY A 371 3.33 -18.41 7.69
CA GLY A 371 4.39 -18.59 8.68
C GLY A 371 5.25 -17.34 8.92
N VAL A 372 5.31 -16.88 10.17
CA VAL A 372 6.01 -15.65 10.57
C VAL A 372 7.49 -15.65 10.21
N MET A 373 8.20 -16.77 10.41
CA MET A 373 9.63 -16.83 10.12
C MET A 373 9.92 -16.66 8.63
N ARG A 374 9.09 -17.25 7.76
CA ARG A 374 9.21 -17.12 6.30
C ARG A 374 8.88 -15.70 5.84
N ALA A 375 7.89 -15.07 6.46
CA ALA A 375 7.52 -13.69 6.18
C ALA A 375 8.64 -12.72 6.58
N SER A 376 9.18 -12.87 7.79
CA SER A 376 10.27 -12.06 8.30
C SER A 376 11.58 -12.25 7.50
N SER A 377 11.92 -13.48 7.09
CA SER A 377 13.11 -13.70 6.25
C SER A 377 12.92 -13.15 4.83
N LEU A 378 11.72 -13.26 4.25
CA LEU A 378 11.39 -12.63 2.96
C LEU A 378 11.53 -11.11 3.04
N LEU A 379 10.97 -10.49 4.08
CA LEU A 379 11.03 -9.04 4.25
C LEU A 379 12.48 -8.56 4.34
N LEU A 380 13.31 -9.19 5.18
CA LEU A 380 14.72 -8.84 5.31
C LEU A 380 15.49 -9.02 4.01
N MET A 381 15.28 -10.13 3.29
CA MET A 381 15.94 -10.36 2.02
C MET A 381 15.61 -9.26 1.00
N LEU A 382 14.33 -8.91 0.89
CA LEU A 382 13.88 -7.90 -0.07
C LEU A 382 14.32 -6.50 0.32
N SER A 383 14.21 -6.14 1.58
CA SER A 383 14.52 -4.79 2.04
C SER A 383 16.02 -4.50 2.10
N LEU A 384 16.83 -5.45 2.57
CA LEU A 384 18.29 -5.32 2.55
C LEU A 384 18.81 -5.33 1.10
N GLY A 385 18.23 -6.16 0.23
CA GLY A 385 18.53 -6.14 -1.20
C GLY A 385 18.19 -4.79 -1.86
N ALA A 386 17.02 -4.23 -1.56
CA ALA A 386 16.59 -2.93 -2.07
C ALA A 386 17.48 -1.78 -1.59
N ILE A 387 17.75 -1.70 -0.29
CA ILE A 387 18.65 -0.68 0.29
C ILE A 387 20.07 -0.84 -0.25
N GLY A 388 20.56 -2.08 -0.39
CA GLY A 388 21.87 -2.36 -0.97
C GLY A 388 22.00 -1.90 -2.42
N ILE A 389 20.98 -2.14 -3.26
CA ILE A 389 20.94 -1.65 -4.64
C ILE A 389 20.95 -0.12 -4.68
N GLN A 390 20.14 0.54 -3.84
CA GLN A 390 20.11 2.01 -3.75
C GLN A 390 21.43 2.58 -3.24
N LEU A 391 22.12 1.86 -2.35
CA LEU A 391 23.43 2.27 -1.82
C LEU A 391 24.51 2.21 -2.90
N VAL A 392 24.57 1.12 -3.65
CA VAL A 392 25.49 1.00 -4.78
C VAL A 392 25.17 2.05 -5.84
N ALA A 393 23.90 2.21 -6.22
CA ALA A 393 23.49 3.22 -7.19
C ALA A 393 23.82 4.64 -6.72
N GLY A 394 23.55 4.95 -5.46
CA GLY A 394 23.84 6.24 -4.84
C GLY A 394 25.32 6.59 -4.85
N VAL A 395 26.18 5.65 -4.46
CA VAL A 395 27.64 5.85 -4.50
C VAL A 395 28.13 6.06 -5.93
N LEU A 396 27.60 5.30 -6.92
CA LEU A 396 27.95 5.48 -8.32
C LEU A 396 27.52 6.85 -8.87
N ILE A 397 26.34 7.35 -8.49
CA ILE A 397 25.85 8.68 -8.87
C ILE A 397 26.79 9.76 -8.33
N VAL A 398 27.09 9.71 -7.03
CA VAL A 398 27.97 10.68 -6.36
C VAL A 398 29.39 10.66 -6.94
N MET A 399 29.93 9.47 -7.21
CA MET A 399 31.27 9.32 -7.80
C MET A 399 31.32 9.77 -9.27
N GLY A 400 30.24 9.60 -10.02
CA GLY A 400 30.19 9.88 -11.45
C GLY A 400 30.26 11.37 -11.81
N LYS A 401 29.82 12.27 -10.93
CA LYS A 401 29.84 13.72 -11.22
C LYS A 401 31.18 14.39 -10.92
N GLY A 402 31.98 13.83 -10.02
CA GLY A 402 33.26 14.42 -9.62
C GLY A 402 33.10 15.75 -8.87
N GLY A 403 34.03 16.06 -7.97
CA GLY A 403 33.96 17.25 -7.13
C GLY A 403 34.85 17.13 -5.89
N SER A 404 35.08 18.26 -5.20
CA SER A 404 35.90 18.30 -3.99
C SER A 404 35.21 17.66 -2.77
N SER A 405 33.88 17.56 -2.76
CA SER A 405 33.07 16.97 -1.67
C SER A 405 32.71 15.49 -1.86
N VAL A 406 33.14 14.85 -2.96
CA VAL A 406 32.69 13.48 -3.34
C VAL A 406 32.94 12.46 -2.23
N GLY A 407 34.07 12.55 -1.51
CA GLY A 407 34.37 11.63 -0.40
C GLY A 407 33.38 11.77 0.75
N ASP A 408 32.95 12.98 1.06
CA ASP A 408 32.02 13.27 2.15
C ASP A 408 30.59 12.89 1.76
N ASP A 409 30.20 13.20 0.54
CA ASP A 409 28.88 12.86 0.00
C ASP A 409 28.71 11.33 -0.12
N ALA A 410 29.76 10.60 -0.52
CA ALA A 410 29.76 9.14 -0.52
C ALA A 410 29.66 8.58 0.92
N THR A 411 30.37 9.19 1.87
CA THR A 411 30.32 8.79 3.29
C THR A 411 28.92 8.99 3.87
N ARG A 412 28.23 10.08 3.49
CA ARG A 412 26.83 10.36 3.88
C ARG A 412 25.89 9.25 3.41
N VAL A 413 25.94 8.90 2.13
CA VAL A 413 25.09 7.85 1.54
C VAL A 413 25.35 6.48 2.18
N VAL A 414 26.61 6.10 2.35
CA VAL A 414 26.98 4.80 2.94
C VAL A 414 26.52 4.71 4.39
N SER A 415 26.80 5.74 5.19
CA SER A 415 26.44 5.75 6.61
C SER A 415 24.92 5.69 6.81
N PHE A 416 24.15 6.40 5.99
CA PHE A 416 22.69 6.35 6.01
C PHE A 416 22.18 4.94 5.72
N GLY A 417 22.63 4.33 4.61
CA GLY A 417 22.13 3.02 4.18
C GLY A 417 22.48 1.90 5.17
N LEU A 418 23.70 1.90 5.72
CA LEU A 418 24.12 0.91 6.72
C LEU A 418 23.31 1.02 8.02
N TYR A 419 23.09 2.24 8.50
CA TYR A 419 22.32 2.47 9.73
C TYR A 419 20.84 2.08 9.53
N ALA A 420 20.22 2.49 8.42
CA ALA A 420 18.84 2.15 8.09
C ALA A 420 18.65 0.63 7.92
N ALA A 421 19.59 -0.05 7.26
CA ALA A 421 19.59 -1.50 7.10
C ALA A 421 19.69 -2.22 8.45
N ALA A 422 20.61 -1.80 9.32
CA ALA A 422 20.78 -2.38 10.65
C ALA A 422 19.54 -2.22 11.54
N PHE A 423 18.97 -1.01 11.57
CA PHE A 423 17.75 -0.77 12.34
C PHE A 423 16.55 -1.56 11.78
N LEU A 424 16.49 -1.77 10.47
CA LEU A 424 15.47 -2.62 9.87
C LEU A 424 15.60 -4.10 10.27
N VAL A 425 16.84 -4.61 10.41
CA VAL A 425 17.10 -5.95 10.97
C VAL A 425 16.51 -6.08 12.37
N PHE A 426 16.69 -5.05 13.20
CA PHE A 426 16.04 -4.98 14.51
C PHE A 426 14.51 -4.99 14.42
N VAL A 427 13.91 -4.12 13.59
CA VAL A 427 12.45 -4.04 13.44
C VAL A 427 11.84 -5.39 13.05
N VAL A 428 12.40 -6.07 12.04
CA VAL A 428 11.85 -7.35 11.59
C VAL A 428 12.10 -8.46 12.62
N GLY A 429 13.26 -8.47 13.27
CA GLY A 429 13.56 -9.40 14.36
C GLY A 429 12.62 -9.25 15.55
N PHE A 430 12.31 -8.00 15.93
CA PHE A 430 11.38 -7.67 16.99
C PHE A 430 9.94 -8.11 16.66
N VAL A 431 9.49 -7.89 15.42
CA VAL A 431 8.17 -8.38 14.95
C VAL A 431 8.10 -9.90 15.01
N ALA A 432 9.11 -10.61 14.52
CA ALA A 432 9.15 -12.08 14.57
C ALA A 432 9.10 -12.58 16.02
N TRP A 433 9.86 -11.95 16.91
CA TRP A 433 9.98 -12.33 18.31
C TRP A 433 8.73 -12.09 19.14
N THR A 434 8.07 -10.94 18.95
CA THR A 434 6.79 -10.62 19.60
C THR A 434 5.68 -11.51 19.06
N ARG A 435 5.62 -11.71 17.74
CA ARG A 435 4.60 -12.55 17.11
C ARG A 435 4.71 -14.03 17.51
N ALA A 436 5.93 -14.53 17.71
CA ALA A 436 6.17 -15.89 18.23
C ALA A 436 5.67 -16.10 19.68
N ARG A 437 5.35 -15.03 20.41
CA ARG A 437 4.86 -15.05 21.79
C ARG A 437 3.38 -14.71 21.93
N SER A 438 2.82 -13.97 20.97
CA SER A 438 1.43 -13.53 21.04
C SER A 438 0.47 -14.56 20.46
N MET A 439 -0.72 -14.68 21.06
CA MET A 439 -1.85 -15.40 20.46
C MET A 439 -2.61 -14.51 19.47
N SER A 440 -2.68 -13.21 19.74
CA SER A 440 -3.33 -12.20 18.90
C SER A 440 -2.35 -11.53 17.92
N ALA A 441 -2.86 -11.16 16.74
CA ALA A 441 -2.16 -10.37 15.74
C ALA A 441 -2.03 -8.87 16.12
N THR A 442 -2.86 -8.38 17.05
CA THR A 442 -2.86 -6.97 17.47
C THR A 442 -1.69 -6.64 18.39
N VAL A 443 -1.32 -7.57 19.28
CA VAL A 443 -0.27 -7.36 20.29
C VAL A 443 1.09 -7.01 19.66
N PRO A 444 1.60 -7.74 18.64
CA PRO A 444 2.86 -7.39 17.98
C PRO A 444 2.83 -6.01 17.31
N ARG A 445 1.68 -5.60 16.76
CA ARG A 445 1.54 -4.28 16.12
C ARG A 445 1.63 -3.16 17.15
N VAL A 446 0.93 -3.28 18.28
CA VAL A 446 0.97 -2.29 19.36
C VAL A 446 2.36 -2.19 19.96
N LEU A 447 3.01 -3.33 20.24
CA LEU A 447 4.38 -3.36 20.74
C LEU A 447 5.37 -2.76 19.73
N LEU A 448 5.18 -3.00 18.43
CA LEU A 448 6.01 -2.41 17.40
C LEU A 448 5.89 -0.87 17.38
N VAL A 449 4.67 -0.33 17.49
CA VAL A 449 4.48 1.14 17.62
C VAL A 449 5.23 1.67 18.84
N GLY A 450 5.08 1.04 20.01
CA GLY A 450 5.74 1.47 21.23
C GLY A 450 7.27 1.44 21.13
N VAL A 451 7.83 0.38 20.54
CA VAL A 451 9.28 0.25 20.34
C VAL A 451 9.82 1.23 19.30
N LEU A 452 9.11 1.46 18.19
CA LEU A 452 9.50 2.48 17.21
C LEU A 452 9.47 3.88 17.83
N PHE A 453 8.45 4.19 18.63
CA PHE A 453 8.36 5.45 19.36
C PHE A 453 9.53 5.62 20.33
N LEU A 454 9.80 4.61 21.17
CA LEU A 454 10.87 4.66 22.15
C LEU A 454 12.26 4.72 21.50
N ALA A 455 12.50 3.94 20.46
CA ALA A 455 13.77 3.98 19.73
C ALA A 455 13.99 5.32 19.01
N THR A 456 12.92 5.91 18.46
CA THR A 456 13.01 7.17 17.72
C THR A 456 13.14 8.38 18.64
N LEU A 457 12.27 8.50 19.65
CA LEU A 457 12.20 9.70 20.50
C LEU A 457 12.92 9.55 21.85
N GLY A 458 13.11 8.33 22.35
CA GLY A 458 13.71 8.08 23.66
C GLY A 458 15.07 8.76 23.84
N PRO A 459 16.04 8.58 22.92
CA PRO A 459 17.33 9.25 22.99
C PRO A 459 17.23 10.79 23.02
N TRP A 460 16.33 11.37 22.23
CA TRP A 460 16.11 12.82 22.19
C TRP A 460 15.49 13.36 23.47
N LEU A 461 14.51 12.63 24.02
CA LEU A 461 13.90 12.98 25.31
C LEU A 461 14.92 12.87 26.44
N ALA A 462 15.77 11.83 26.44
CA ALA A 462 16.82 11.67 27.43
C ALA A 462 17.82 12.83 27.38
N MET A 463 18.25 13.26 26.19
CA MET A 463 19.11 14.45 26.04
C MET A 463 18.43 15.73 26.54
N ALA A 464 17.16 15.93 26.19
CA ALA A 464 16.41 17.10 26.62
C ALA A 464 16.29 17.17 28.15
N ILE A 465 16.04 16.03 28.80
CA ILE A 465 15.95 15.92 30.26
C ILE A 465 17.32 16.14 30.92
N ALA A 466 18.39 15.64 30.31
CA ALA A 466 19.75 15.79 30.82
C ALA A 466 20.31 17.21 30.66
N GLY A 467 19.61 18.13 29.96
CA GLY A 467 20.08 19.49 29.70
C GLY A 467 21.21 19.59 28.67
N ILE A 468 21.58 18.48 28.03
CA ILE A 468 22.73 18.38 27.12
C ILE A 468 22.44 19.03 25.76
N LEU A 469 21.16 19.27 25.43
CA LEU A 469 20.72 19.78 24.13
C LEU A 469 21.21 21.21 23.83
N THR A 470 21.60 21.98 24.84
CA THR A 470 22.05 23.38 24.71
C THR A 470 23.57 23.53 24.57
N ASP A 471 24.35 22.52 24.96
CA ASP A 471 25.79 22.68 25.20
C ASP A 471 26.66 22.28 24.01
N GLY A 472 26.06 21.72 22.94
CA GLY A 472 26.78 21.38 21.70
C GLY A 472 27.94 20.39 21.88
N SER A 473 27.95 19.64 22.98
CA SER A 473 29.06 18.79 23.40
C SER A 473 29.10 17.45 22.67
N ASP A 474 30.29 16.83 22.60
CA ASP A 474 30.52 15.47 22.08
C ASP A 474 29.61 14.42 22.77
N GLU A 475 29.21 14.66 24.02
CA GLU A 475 28.27 13.83 24.77
C GLU A 475 26.87 13.82 24.14
N ALA A 476 26.42 14.95 23.57
CA ALA A 476 25.13 15.03 22.87
C ALA A 476 25.09 14.08 21.67
N LEU A 477 26.21 13.98 20.92
CA LEU A 477 26.31 13.11 19.76
C LEU A 477 26.25 11.63 20.15
N LEU A 478 26.84 11.25 21.28
CA LEU A 478 26.82 9.87 21.80
C LEU A 478 25.44 9.48 22.35
N VAL A 479 24.77 10.38 23.07
CA VAL A 479 23.45 10.07 23.64
C VAL A 479 22.38 9.97 22.55
N ALA A 480 22.48 10.76 21.48
CA ALA A 480 21.57 10.70 20.34
C ALA A 480 21.75 9.45 19.47
N SER A 481 22.94 8.86 19.46
CA SER A 481 23.36 7.85 18.47
C SER A 481 22.47 6.61 18.35
N PRO A 482 21.76 6.12 19.40
CA PRO A 482 20.87 4.97 19.26
C PRO A 482 19.62 5.25 18.42
N SER A 483 19.22 6.52 18.22
CA SER A 483 18.00 6.87 17.50
C SER A 483 18.15 6.67 15.98
N PRO A 484 17.14 6.12 15.28
CA PRO A 484 17.08 6.14 13.81
C PRO A 484 17.18 7.52 13.17
N THR A 485 16.74 8.57 13.86
CA THR A 485 16.83 9.94 13.36
C THR A 485 18.21 10.56 13.59
N TYR A 486 19.09 9.90 14.34
CA TYR A 486 20.50 10.31 14.49
C TYR A 486 21.20 10.46 13.15
N VAL A 487 20.81 9.69 12.15
CA VAL A 487 21.39 9.74 10.81
C VAL A 487 21.31 11.16 10.22
N PHE A 488 20.28 11.95 10.51
CA PHE A 488 20.20 13.35 10.06
C PHE A 488 21.22 14.26 10.75
N VAL A 489 21.52 14.01 12.03
CA VAL A 489 22.60 14.70 12.76
C VAL A 489 23.96 14.30 12.20
N LEU A 490 24.14 13.01 11.94
CA LEU A 490 25.35 12.45 11.34
C LEU A 490 25.65 13.10 9.98
N MET A 491 24.62 13.34 9.15
CA MET A 491 24.82 13.99 7.84
C MET A 491 25.42 15.39 7.97
N ASN A 492 24.99 16.15 8.98
CA ASN A 492 25.53 17.47 9.28
C ASN A 492 26.95 17.39 9.88
N ALA A 493 27.19 16.41 10.77
CA ALA A 493 28.50 16.21 11.39
C ALA A 493 29.60 15.82 10.39
N ILE A 494 29.26 15.07 9.32
CA ILE A 494 30.23 14.70 8.27
C ILE A 494 30.82 15.92 7.55
N GLY A 495 30.06 17.01 7.45
CA GLY A 495 30.54 18.27 6.85
C GLY A 495 31.52 19.06 7.74
N LYS A 496 31.70 18.65 9.01
CA LYS A 496 32.66 19.27 9.93
C LYS A 496 34.00 18.53 9.89
N SER A 497 35.11 19.27 10.06
CA SER A 497 36.45 18.69 10.15
C SER A 497 36.87 18.46 11.61
N GLY A 498 37.47 17.30 11.92
CA GLY A 498 38.09 17.03 13.24
C GLY A 498 37.50 15.83 14.00
N SER A 499 37.65 15.84 15.33
CA SER A 499 37.23 14.78 16.25
C SER A 499 35.72 14.50 16.24
N GLU A 500 34.90 15.54 16.06
CA GLU A 500 33.43 15.41 15.99
C GLU A 500 32.98 14.45 14.89
N ARG A 501 33.64 14.47 13.73
CA ARG A 501 33.33 13.59 12.59
C ARG A 501 33.64 12.14 12.91
N GLU A 502 34.82 11.86 13.46
CA GLU A 502 35.24 10.50 13.81
C GLU A 502 34.36 9.92 14.93
N LEU A 503 34.03 10.74 15.93
CA LEU A 503 33.14 10.36 17.02
C LEU A 503 31.72 10.05 16.49
N ALA A 504 31.16 10.88 15.61
CA ALA A 504 29.84 10.64 15.06
C ALA A 504 29.78 9.36 14.19
N LEU A 505 30.79 9.13 13.36
CA LEU A 505 30.88 7.93 12.51
C LEU A 505 31.06 6.65 13.34
N THR A 506 31.93 6.68 14.36
CA THR A 506 32.15 5.54 15.24
C THR A 506 30.91 5.23 16.08
N ALA A 507 30.25 6.25 16.63
CA ALA A 507 29.00 6.09 17.37
C ALA A 507 27.90 5.48 16.50
N ALA A 508 27.72 5.97 15.27
CA ALA A 508 26.78 5.39 14.31
C ALA A 508 27.11 3.93 13.98
N ALA A 509 28.39 3.60 13.75
CA ALA A 509 28.82 2.24 13.43
C ALA A 509 28.56 1.27 14.60
N VAL A 510 28.87 1.67 15.83
CA VAL A 510 28.63 0.87 17.04
C VAL A 510 27.13 0.64 17.26
N CYS A 511 26.31 1.69 17.14
CA CYS A 511 24.86 1.57 17.29
C CYS A 511 24.22 0.73 16.17
N ALA A 512 24.66 0.90 14.92
CA ALA A 512 24.22 0.06 13.80
C ALA A 512 24.58 -1.41 14.05
N ALA A 513 25.81 -1.71 14.48
CA ALA A 513 26.19 -3.07 14.85
C ALA A 513 25.29 -3.62 15.98
N GLY A 514 25.05 -2.83 17.03
CA GLY A 514 24.15 -3.18 18.13
C GLY A 514 22.74 -3.53 17.67
N TRP A 515 22.13 -2.70 16.82
CA TRP A 515 20.81 -2.97 16.24
C TRP A 515 20.79 -4.24 15.38
N GLY A 516 21.81 -4.43 14.55
CA GLY A 516 21.97 -5.62 13.72
C GLY A 516 22.06 -6.91 14.56
N PHE A 517 22.92 -6.93 15.58
CA PHE A 517 23.09 -8.07 16.48
C PHE A 517 21.82 -8.36 17.30
N LEU A 518 21.19 -7.33 17.87
CA LEU A 518 19.96 -7.47 18.63
C LEU A 518 18.83 -8.03 17.75
N GLY A 519 18.66 -7.49 16.54
CA GLY A 519 17.67 -7.96 15.58
C GLY A 519 17.88 -9.41 15.15
N ALA A 520 19.12 -9.78 14.82
CA ALA A 520 19.46 -11.15 14.47
C ALA A 520 19.22 -12.13 15.63
N GLY A 521 19.57 -11.73 16.86
CA GLY A 521 19.31 -12.51 18.08
C GLY A 521 17.82 -12.71 18.34
N LEU A 522 17.02 -11.65 18.23
CA LEU A 522 15.56 -11.72 18.37
C LEU A 522 14.92 -12.64 17.31
N MET A 523 15.39 -12.54 16.06
CA MET A 523 14.96 -13.39 14.95
C MET A 523 15.32 -14.86 15.18
N ALA A 524 16.53 -15.16 15.68
CA ALA A 524 16.94 -16.52 16.02
C ALA A 524 16.08 -17.10 17.15
N ALA A 525 15.83 -16.32 18.21
CA ALA A 525 14.96 -16.70 19.32
C ALA A 525 13.50 -16.96 18.86
N ALA A 526 12.99 -16.14 17.94
CA ALA A 526 11.68 -16.35 17.31
C ALA A 526 11.62 -17.67 16.53
N GLY A 527 12.69 -17.99 15.80
CA GLY A 527 12.81 -19.23 15.04
C GLY A 527 12.78 -20.48 15.91
N VAL A 528 13.56 -20.49 16.99
CA VAL A 528 13.59 -21.60 17.95
C VAL A 528 12.21 -21.81 18.59
N ARG A 529 11.56 -20.72 19.04
CA ARG A 529 10.24 -20.81 19.67
C ARG A 529 9.16 -21.29 18.68
N SER A 530 9.13 -20.73 17.47
CA SER A 530 8.15 -21.12 16.45
C SER A 530 8.25 -22.59 16.10
N ARG A 531 9.47 -23.13 15.91
CA ARG A 531 9.68 -24.57 15.67
C ARG A 531 9.18 -25.44 16.83
N ARG A 532 9.47 -25.05 18.08
CA ARG A 532 9.01 -25.78 19.27
C ARG A 532 7.48 -25.83 19.35
N VAL A 533 6.81 -24.69 19.13
CA VAL A 533 5.35 -24.59 19.19
C VAL A 533 4.69 -25.41 18.08
N ILE A 534 5.20 -25.31 16.85
CA ILE A 534 4.69 -26.10 15.72
C ILE A 534 4.84 -27.60 16.00
N ALA A 535 6.02 -28.04 16.42
CA ALA A 535 6.29 -29.43 16.74
C ALA A 535 5.46 -29.97 17.93
N SER A 536 5.10 -29.12 18.89
CA SER A 536 4.16 -29.52 19.96
C SER A 536 2.73 -29.67 19.44
N HIS A 537 2.31 -28.80 18.52
CA HIS A 537 0.97 -28.84 17.94
C HIS A 537 0.82 -30.07 17.03
N GLU A 538 1.81 -30.37 16.19
CA GLU A 538 1.84 -31.57 15.34
C GLU A 538 1.75 -32.85 16.19
N ARG A 539 2.54 -32.97 17.26
CA ARG A 539 2.45 -34.10 18.20
C ARG A 539 1.08 -34.25 18.87
N SER A 540 0.42 -33.12 19.18
CA SER A 540 -0.93 -33.17 19.76
C SER A 540 -1.96 -33.68 18.75
N LEU A 541 -1.83 -33.31 17.48
CA LEU A 541 -2.71 -33.77 16.41
C LEU A 541 -2.48 -35.25 16.10
N GLU A 542 -1.23 -35.70 16.06
CA GLU A 542 -0.88 -37.11 15.89
C GLU A 542 -1.47 -37.98 17.00
N ARG A 543 -1.47 -37.48 18.25
CA ARG A 543 -2.10 -38.18 19.37
C ARG A 543 -3.62 -38.28 19.20
N VAL A 544 -4.28 -37.22 18.77
CA VAL A 544 -5.73 -37.23 18.51
C VAL A 544 -6.06 -38.18 17.36
N GLU A 545 -5.26 -38.20 16.31
CA GLU A 545 -5.44 -39.14 15.19
C GLU A 545 -5.23 -40.59 15.60
N ALA A 546 -4.27 -40.87 16.47
CA ALA A 546 -4.06 -42.21 17.02
C ALA A 546 -5.28 -42.67 17.84
N LEU A 547 -5.85 -41.79 18.66
CA LEU A 547 -7.05 -42.08 19.45
C LEU A 547 -8.27 -42.34 18.55
N LEU A 548 -8.50 -41.49 17.54
CA LEU A 548 -9.59 -41.69 16.59
C LEU A 548 -9.47 -43.01 15.82
N ARG A 549 -8.25 -43.38 15.41
CA ARG A 549 -8.03 -44.70 14.76
C ARG A 549 -8.32 -45.86 15.71
N SER A 550 -7.97 -45.74 16.99
CA SER A 550 -8.28 -46.79 17.98
C SER A 550 -9.77 -46.91 18.31
N GLU A 551 -10.56 -45.84 18.11
CA GLU A 551 -12.03 -45.89 18.24
C GLU A 551 -12.71 -46.45 16.98
N GLU A 552 -12.11 -46.28 15.80
CA GLU A 552 -12.61 -46.82 14.53
C GLU A 552 -12.31 -48.34 14.35
N GLU A 553 -11.34 -48.88 15.09
CA GLU A 553 -11.11 -50.33 15.15
C GLU A 553 -12.27 -50.99 15.91
N PRO A 554 -13.00 -51.96 15.29
CA PRO A 554 -14.12 -52.62 15.97
C PRO A 554 -13.61 -53.29 17.25
N PRO A 555 -14.40 -53.31 18.34
CA PRO A 555 -14.00 -54.05 19.53
C PRO A 555 -13.72 -55.48 19.08
N VAL A 556 -12.49 -55.92 19.30
CA VAL A 556 -12.09 -57.31 19.09
C VAL A 556 -13.03 -58.11 19.98
N GLU A 557 -14.06 -58.72 19.38
CA GLU A 557 -14.82 -59.78 20.02
C GLU A 557 -13.77 -60.80 20.46
N THR A 558 -13.49 -60.81 21.75
CA THR A 558 -12.73 -61.88 22.37
C THR A 558 -13.60 -63.12 22.28
N ALA A 559 -13.56 -63.77 21.12
CA ALA A 559 -14.04 -65.11 20.91
C ALA A 559 -13.12 -66.05 21.70
N ASN A 560 -13.49 -66.29 22.95
CA ASN A 560 -13.04 -67.36 23.84
C ASN A 560 -14.11 -67.41 24.94
N GLY A 561 -14.87 -68.47 25.17
CA GLY A 561 -14.84 -69.86 24.77
C GLY A 561 -15.72 -70.59 25.77
#